data_AF-A0A7L4K749-F1
#
_entry.id   AF-A0A7L4K749-F1
#
_cell.length_a   1.000
_cell.length_b   1.000
_cell.length_c   1.000
_cell.angle_alpha   90.00
_cell.angle_beta   90.00
_cell.angle_gamma   90.00
#
_symmetry.space_group_name_H-M   'P 1'
#
loop_
_entity.id
_entity.type
_entity.pdbx_description
1 polymer ?
#
loop_
_entity_poly.entity_id
_entity_poly.type
_entity_poly.pdbx_seq_one_letter_code
_entity_poly.pdbx_strand_id
1 'polypeptide(L)'
;EIGISKEEALEALQVVRQGCHGDAARTAGGSGATRKCTALELLEEEQAQGFIITFCSALDNILGGGVQLTKITEICGAPGVGKTQLCMQLAVDVQIPECFGGVAGEAVFIDTEGSFMVDRVVEIAAACVQHCQLIAEAQQEEDHLKALETFSLESILSHIYYFRCRDYIELLAQVYLLPEFLSEHSKVRVI
;
A
#
# COMPACT_ATOMS: atom_id res chain seq x y z
N GLU A 1 -17.87 26.87 17.23
CA GLU A 1 -18.48 25.64 17.79
C GLU A 1 -19.40 25.05 16.74
N ILE A 2 -19.34 23.74 16.50
CA ILE A 2 -19.94 23.05 15.34
C ILE A 2 -21.47 22.87 15.50
N GLY A 3 -22.07 23.45 16.55
CA GLY A 3 -23.52 23.40 16.78
C GLY A 3 -24.07 22.02 17.15
N ILE A 4 -23.22 21.03 17.38
CA ILE A 4 -23.63 19.66 17.75
C ILE A 4 -23.89 19.60 19.26
N SER A 5 -25.10 19.22 19.64
CA SER A 5 -25.47 18.98 21.04
C SER A 5 -24.80 17.72 21.59
N LYS A 6 -24.73 17.61 22.92
CA LYS A 6 -24.18 16.43 23.57
C LYS A 6 -25.00 15.18 23.23
N GLU A 7 -26.30 15.35 23.07
CA GLU A 7 -27.27 14.31 22.75
C GLU A 7 -27.05 13.79 21.32
N GLU A 8 -26.92 14.68 20.33
CA GLU A 8 -26.60 14.31 18.94
C GLU A 8 -25.24 13.61 18.83
N ALA A 9 -24.23 14.08 19.59
CA ALA A 9 -22.92 13.42 19.64
C ALA A 9 -23.01 12.00 20.23
N LEU A 10 -23.85 11.80 21.26
CA LEU A 10 -24.08 10.48 21.86
C LEU A 10 -24.84 9.55 20.92
N GLU A 11 -25.85 10.04 20.20
CA GLU A 11 -26.57 9.25 19.20
C GLU A 11 -25.66 8.82 18.06
N ALA A 12 -24.83 9.73 17.53
CA ALA A 12 -23.83 9.39 16.52
C ALA A 12 -22.87 8.29 16.98
N LEU A 13 -22.39 8.37 18.24
CA LEU A 13 -21.53 7.33 18.83
C LEU A 13 -22.25 5.98 19.01
N GLN A 14 -23.57 5.99 19.28
CA GLN A 14 -24.35 4.76 19.40
C GLN A 14 -24.57 4.08 18.04
N VAL A 15 -24.83 4.86 16.98
CA VAL A 15 -24.93 4.35 15.60
C VAL A 15 -23.62 3.66 15.18
N VAL A 16 -22.47 4.28 15.45
CA VAL A 16 -21.15 3.69 15.17
C VAL A 16 -20.95 2.37 15.92
N ARG A 17 -21.40 2.26 17.18
CA ARG A 17 -21.33 1.02 17.96
C ARG A 17 -22.23 -0.11 17.41
N GLN A 18 -23.40 0.22 16.87
CA GLN A 18 -24.37 -0.77 16.39
C GLN A 18 -24.04 -1.32 15.00
N GLY A 19 -23.44 -0.52 14.11
CA GLY A 19 -22.96 -0.97 12.80
C GLY A 19 -21.82 -2.00 12.87
N CYS A 20 -21.19 -2.18 14.03
CA CYS A 20 -20.09 -3.12 14.24
C CYS A 20 -20.52 -4.58 14.47
N HIS A 21 -21.82 -4.89 14.52
CA HIS A 21 -22.33 -6.26 14.75
C HIS A 21 -22.74 -7.00 13.46
N GLY A 22 -22.67 -6.34 12.29
CA GLY A 22 -22.92 -6.96 10.99
C GLY A 22 -21.67 -6.86 10.11
N ASP A 23 -21.31 -7.97 9.47
CA ASP A 23 -20.23 -8.13 8.48
C ASP A 23 -18.79 -8.09 9.00
N ALA A 24 -18.41 -9.23 9.62
CA ALA A 24 -17.03 -9.70 9.66
C ALA A 24 -16.57 -10.12 8.25
N ALA A 25 -16.46 -9.16 7.32
CA ALA A 25 -15.82 -9.37 6.04
C ALA A 25 -15.29 -8.05 5.47
N ARG A 26 -13.98 -7.84 5.65
CA ARG A 26 -13.09 -7.10 4.73
C ARG A 26 -13.41 -5.63 4.50
N THR A 27 -12.97 -4.77 5.43
CA THR A 27 -12.43 -3.45 5.07
C THR A 27 -11.51 -2.96 6.17
N ALA A 28 -10.22 -2.83 5.85
CA ALA A 28 -9.25 -2.14 6.67
C ALA A 28 -9.54 -0.64 6.56
N GLY A 29 -10.40 -0.12 7.43
CA GLY A 29 -10.78 1.29 7.41
C GLY A 29 -11.86 1.59 8.42
N GLY A 30 -11.45 2.09 9.59
CA GLY A 30 -12.29 2.86 10.50
C GLY A 30 -13.47 2.12 11.12
N SER A 31 -13.25 1.42 12.24
CA SER A 31 -14.35 1.05 13.13
C SER A 31 -14.02 1.41 14.58
N GLY A 32 -14.52 2.57 15.02
CA GLY A 32 -14.27 3.20 16.32
C GLY A 32 -14.94 2.52 17.52
N ALA A 33 -15.11 1.20 17.49
CA ALA A 33 -15.48 0.42 18.67
C ALA A 33 -14.22 -0.20 19.28
N THR A 34 -13.96 0.03 20.57
CA THR A 34 -12.90 -0.65 21.32
C THR A 34 -13.21 -2.15 21.40
N ARG A 35 -12.80 -2.89 20.37
CA ARG A 35 -12.80 -4.36 20.37
C ARG A 35 -11.88 -4.81 21.51
N LYS A 36 -12.43 -5.53 22.48
CA LYS A 36 -11.60 -6.25 23.46
C LYS A 36 -10.96 -7.41 22.70
N CYS A 37 -9.64 -7.44 22.68
CA CYS A 37 -8.86 -8.55 22.14
C CYS A 37 -7.77 -8.94 23.15
N THR A 38 -7.31 -10.17 23.08
CA THR A 38 -6.14 -10.61 23.87
C THR A 38 -4.84 -10.21 23.17
N ALA A 39 -3.73 -10.16 23.91
CA ALA A 39 -2.42 -9.93 23.29
C ALA A 39 -2.03 -11.03 22.27
N LEU A 40 -2.57 -12.25 22.45
CA LEU A 40 -2.39 -13.34 21.49
C LEU A 40 -3.11 -13.04 20.17
N GLU A 41 -4.36 -12.57 20.25
CA GLU A 41 -5.12 -12.17 19.05
C GLU A 41 -4.43 -11.03 18.31
N LEU A 42 -3.89 -10.04 19.01
CA LEU A 42 -3.11 -8.97 18.38
C LEU A 42 -1.86 -9.50 17.67
N LEU A 43 -1.15 -10.45 18.29
CA LEU A 43 0.04 -11.06 17.67
C LEU A 43 -0.32 -11.88 16.43
N GLU A 44 -1.41 -12.64 16.49
CA GLU A 44 -1.92 -13.42 15.34
C GLU A 44 -2.37 -12.49 14.20
N GLU A 45 -3.03 -11.38 14.53
CA GLU A 45 -3.40 -10.32 13.57
C GLU A 45 -2.16 -9.69 12.93
N GLU A 46 -1.12 -9.36 13.70
CA GLU A 46 0.14 -8.82 13.16
C GLU A 46 0.88 -9.82 12.27
N GLN A 47 0.90 -11.11 12.62
CA GLN A 47 1.54 -12.15 11.82
C GLN A 47 0.77 -12.48 10.53
N ALA A 48 -0.53 -12.20 10.51
CA ALA A 48 -1.36 -12.35 9.33
C ALA A 48 -1.26 -11.16 8.35
N GLN A 49 -0.64 -10.05 8.76
CA GLN A 49 -0.44 -8.89 7.87
C GLN A 49 0.60 -9.21 6.79
N GLY A 50 0.26 -8.89 5.55
CA GLY A 50 1.18 -9.01 4.42
C GLY A 50 2.26 -7.93 4.44
N PHE A 51 3.23 -8.10 3.55
CA PHE A 51 4.31 -7.15 3.31
C PHE A 51 4.55 -7.00 1.81
N ILE A 52 5.14 -5.88 1.42
CA ILE A 52 5.64 -5.64 0.06
C ILE A 52 7.08 -6.14 0.03
N ILE A 53 7.33 -7.20 -0.74
CA ILE A 53 8.69 -7.71 -0.99
C ILE A 53 9.49 -6.72 -1.81
N THR A 54 10.81 -6.70 -1.66
CA THR A 54 11.70 -5.80 -2.43
C THR A 54 12.56 -6.52 -3.47
N PHE A 55 12.41 -7.85 -3.56
CA PHE A 55 13.34 -8.77 -4.24
C PHE A 55 14.81 -8.64 -3.81
N CYS A 56 15.08 -7.91 -2.74
CA CYS A 56 16.38 -7.79 -2.11
C CYS A 56 16.33 -8.56 -0.79
N SER A 57 16.77 -9.82 -0.82
CA SER A 57 16.71 -10.71 0.35
C SER A 57 17.37 -10.11 1.60
N ALA A 58 18.46 -9.36 1.45
CA ALA A 58 19.10 -8.68 2.57
C ALA A 58 18.20 -7.59 3.19
N LEU A 59 17.50 -6.81 2.36
CA LEU A 59 16.58 -5.76 2.82
C LEU A 59 15.33 -6.37 3.43
N ASP A 60 14.72 -7.34 2.73
CA ASP A 60 13.53 -8.06 3.20
C ASP A 60 13.81 -8.71 4.57
N ASN A 61 14.96 -9.36 4.76
CA ASN A 61 15.34 -9.95 6.04
C ASN A 61 15.46 -8.93 7.17
N ILE A 62 16.02 -7.75 6.91
CA ILE A 62 16.14 -6.68 7.92
C ILE A 62 14.76 -6.11 8.29
N LEU A 63 13.82 -6.09 7.33
CA LEU A 63 12.46 -5.61 7.53
C LEU A 63 11.49 -6.69 8.08
N GLY A 64 11.95 -7.94 8.20
CA GLY A 64 11.14 -9.06 8.67
C GLY A 64 10.23 -9.69 7.61
N GLY A 65 10.63 -9.64 6.35
CA GLY A 65 9.94 -10.22 5.18
C GLY A 65 9.75 -9.23 4.04
N GLY A 66 9.69 -7.94 4.34
CA GLY A 66 9.46 -6.84 3.40
C GLY A 66 8.88 -5.61 4.12
N VAL A 67 8.43 -4.61 3.37
CA VAL A 67 7.77 -3.42 3.95
C VAL A 67 6.37 -3.79 4.42
N GLN A 68 6.09 -3.67 5.71
CA GLN A 68 4.82 -4.14 6.31
C GLN A 68 3.62 -3.33 5.83
N LEU A 69 2.55 -4.01 5.41
CA LEU A 69 1.26 -3.38 5.14
C LEU A 69 0.62 -2.88 6.44
N THR A 70 -0.30 -1.91 6.33
CA THR A 70 -1.05 -1.32 7.45
C THR A 70 -0.20 -0.60 8.51
N LYS A 71 1.08 -0.38 8.23
CA LYS A 71 2.02 0.33 9.09
C LYS A 71 2.69 1.49 8.35
N ILE A 72 3.16 2.46 9.11
CA ILE A 72 3.96 3.57 8.60
C ILE A 72 5.44 3.17 8.71
N THR A 73 6.14 3.18 7.57
CA THR A 73 7.60 2.95 7.51
C THR A 73 8.30 4.23 7.11
N GLU A 74 9.18 4.75 7.96
CA GLU A 74 9.95 5.97 7.70
C GLU A 74 11.34 5.63 7.15
N ILE A 75 11.65 6.10 5.93
CA ILE A 75 12.97 5.92 5.30
C ILE A 75 13.76 7.24 5.42
N CYS A 76 14.79 7.23 6.27
CA CYS A 76 15.58 8.42 6.58
C CYS A 76 17.04 8.32 6.13
N GLY A 77 17.64 9.46 5.78
CA GLY A 77 19.05 9.53 5.36
C GLY A 77 19.39 10.78 4.56
N ALA A 78 20.69 11.02 4.32
CA ALA A 78 21.20 12.17 3.57
C ALA A 78 20.67 12.23 2.12
N PRO A 79 20.74 13.38 1.43
CA PRO A 79 20.46 13.43 -0.01
C PRO A 79 21.33 12.42 -0.78
N GLY A 80 20.74 11.76 -1.78
CA GLY A 80 21.46 10.80 -2.64
C GLY A 80 21.64 9.39 -2.08
N VAL A 81 21.22 9.07 -0.84
CA VAL A 81 21.37 7.70 -0.28
C VAL A 81 20.37 6.66 -0.85
N GLY A 82 19.48 7.06 -1.76
CA GLY A 82 18.53 6.16 -2.42
C GLY A 82 17.09 6.17 -1.88
N LYS A 83 16.71 7.13 -1.03
CA LYS A 83 15.33 7.21 -0.49
C LYS A 83 14.25 7.22 -1.58
N THR A 84 14.33 8.16 -2.52
CA THR A 84 13.39 8.26 -3.64
C THR A 84 13.44 7.03 -4.55
N GLN A 85 14.61 6.41 -4.72
CA GLN A 85 14.75 5.17 -5.49
C GLN A 85 13.97 4.03 -4.83
N LEU A 86 14.05 3.90 -3.50
CA LEU A 86 13.29 2.91 -2.75
C LEU A 86 11.78 3.19 -2.82
N CYS A 87 11.34 4.44 -2.75
CA CYS A 87 9.91 4.77 -2.93
C CYS A 87 9.38 4.38 -4.32
N MET A 88 10.14 4.67 -5.38
CA MET A 88 9.76 4.26 -6.75
C MET A 88 9.79 2.73 -6.92
N GLN A 89 10.75 2.06 -6.28
CA GLN A 89 10.83 0.60 -6.25
C GLN A 89 9.59 0.00 -5.58
N LEU A 90 9.19 0.49 -4.39
CA LEU A 90 7.99 0.01 -3.68
C LEU A 90 6.69 0.28 -4.45
N ALA A 91 6.62 1.38 -5.21
CA ALA A 91 5.47 1.67 -6.07
C ALA A 91 5.30 0.66 -7.22
N VAL A 92 6.39 0.00 -7.64
CA VAL A 92 6.37 -1.11 -8.59
C VAL A 92 6.13 -2.44 -7.86
N ASP A 93 6.87 -2.69 -6.78
CA ASP A 93 6.89 -3.98 -6.08
C ASP A 93 5.54 -4.33 -5.45
N VAL A 94 4.77 -3.34 -5.00
CA VAL A 94 3.42 -3.55 -4.46
C VAL A 94 2.49 -4.25 -5.46
N GLN A 95 2.78 -4.13 -6.76
CA GLN A 95 1.98 -4.66 -7.86
C GLN A 95 2.40 -6.09 -8.24
N ILE A 96 3.49 -6.62 -7.69
CA ILE A 96 3.96 -7.98 -7.96
C ILE A 96 2.81 -8.96 -7.64
N PRO A 97 2.50 -9.91 -8.54
CA PRO A 97 1.44 -10.89 -8.30
C PRO A 97 1.72 -11.81 -7.10
N GLU A 98 0.65 -12.26 -6.43
CA GLU A 98 0.75 -13.12 -5.23
C GLU A 98 1.51 -14.42 -5.48
N CYS A 99 1.41 -15.01 -6.67
CA CYS A 99 2.16 -16.22 -7.06
C CYS A 99 3.69 -16.01 -7.10
N PHE A 100 4.14 -14.75 -7.15
CA PHE A 100 5.56 -14.36 -7.02
C PHE A 100 5.89 -13.82 -5.62
N GLY A 101 4.98 -13.95 -4.65
CA GLY A 101 5.16 -13.47 -3.27
C GLY A 101 4.81 -11.99 -3.04
N GLY A 102 4.22 -11.32 -4.03
CA GLY A 102 3.75 -9.94 -3.88
C GLY A 102 2.32 -9.85 -3.35
N VAL A 103 1.70 -8.67 -3.50
CA VAL A 103 0.35 -8.38 -2.96
C VAL A 103 -0.65 -7.90 -4.02
N ALA A 104 -0.26 -7.90 -5.31
CA ALA A 104 -1.08 -7.51 -6.46
C ALA A 104 -1.88 -6.20 -6.25
N GLY A 105 -1.26 -5.23 -5.55
CA GLY A 105 -1.86 -3.95 -5.20
C GLY A 105 -1.53 -2.84 -6.18
N GLU A 106 -1.94 -1.62 -5.82
CA GLU A 106 -1.66 -0.39 -6.57
C GLU A 106 -0.95 0.62 -5.65
N ALA A 107 -0.33 1.63 -6.25
CA ALA A 107 0.44 2.64 -5.52
C ALA A 107 -0.13 4.04 -5.70
N VAL A 108 -0.19 4.79 -4.61
CA VAL A 108 -0.24 6.26 -4.66
C VAL A 108 1.19 6.77 -4.42
N PHE A 109 1.60 7.81 -5.13
CA PHE A 109 2.89 8.47 -4.94
C PHE A 109 2.67 9.97 -4.78
N ILE A 110 2.92 10.50 -3.58
CA ILE A 110 2.81 11.92 -3.27
C ILE A 110 4.20 12.55 -3.31
N ASP A 111 4.44 13.43 -4.28
CA ASP A 111 5.75 14.03 -4.55
C ASP A 111 5.80 15.51 -4.19
N THR A 112 6.55 15.81 -3.13
CA THR A 112 6.74 17.15 -2.59
C THR A 112 7.94 17.89 -3.18
N GLU A 113 8.92 17.17 -3.74
CA GLU A 113 10.15 17.77 -4.28
C GLU A 113 10.24 17.78 -5.81
N GLY A 114 9.41 17.00 -6.51
CA GLY A 114 9.47 16.86 -7.97
C GLY A 114 10.50 15.82 -8.37
N SER A 115 10.73 14.84 -7.49
CA SER A 115 11.81 13.85 -7.60
C SER A 115 11.36 12.56 -8.27
N PHE A 116 10.06 12.41 -8.55
CA PHE A 116 9.53 11.29 -9.30
C PHE A 116 9.93 11.37 -10.78
N MET A 117 10.73 10.40 -11.22
CA MET A 117 11.26 10.34 -12.59
C MET A 117 10.60 9.18 -13.33
N VAL A 118 9.69 9.49 -14.27
CA VAL A 118 8.93 8.46 -15.01
C VAL A 118 9.85 7.48 -15.72
N ASP A 119 10.89 7.96 -16.40
CA ASP A 119 11.87 7.11 -17.10
C ASP A 119 12.52 6.11 -16.13
N ARG A 120 12.77 6.52 -14.88
CA ARG A 120 13.34 5.63 -13.87
C ARG A 120 12.32 4.57 -13.42
N VAL A 121 11.05 4.93 -13.27
CA VAL A 121 9.99 3.97 -12.94
C VAL A 121 9.80 2.97 -14.09
N VAL A 122 9.91 3.41 -15.34
CA VAL A 122 9.88 2.52 -16.52
C VAL A 122 11.00 1.48 -16.45
N GLU A 123 12.24 1.91 -16.13
CA GLU A 123 13.37 0.99 -15.96
C GLU A 123 13.12 -0.05 -14.85
N ILE A 124 12.62 0.40 -13.70
CA ILE A 124 12.33 -0.47 -12.55
C ILE A 124 11.22 -1.46 -12.89
N ALA A 125 10.12 -0.98 -13.49
CA ALA A 125 8.99 -1.81 -13.89
C ALA A 125 9.39 -2.86 -14.94
N ALA A 126 10.15 -2.46 -15.97
CA ALA A 126 10.65 -3.40 -16.98
C ALA A 126 11.54 -4.48 -16.35
N ALA A 127 12.45 -4.09 -15.44
CA ALA A 127 13.29 -5.04 -14.72
C ALA A 127 12.47 -6.00 -13.84
N CYS A 128 11.43 -5.50 -13.17
CA CYS A 128 10.53 -6.32 -12.36
C CYS A 128 9.77 -7.36 -13.21
N VAL A 129 9.21 -6.95 -14.35
CA VAL A 129 8.53 -7.86 -15.29
C VAL A 129 9.49 -8.95 -15.78
N GLN A 130 10.70 -8.57 -16.19
CA GLN A 130 11.72 -9.54 -16.60
C GLN A 130 12.11 -10.49 -15.47
N HIS A 131 12.19 -10.01 -14.23
CA HIS A 131 12.48 -10.87 -13.09
C HIS A 131 11.39 -11.91 -12.84
N CYS A 132 10.11 -11.51 -12.88
CA CYS A 132 8.99 -12.44 -12.77
C CYS A 132 8.94 -13.46 -13.92
N GLN A 133 9.28 -13.05 -15.15
CA GLN A 133 9.42 -13.97 -16.29
C GLN A 133 10.46 -15.05 -16.04
N LEU A 134 11.64 -14.67 -15.52
CA LEU A 134 12.70 -15.63 -15.19
C LEU A 134 12.26 -16.63 -14.11
N ILE A 135 11.49 -16.18 -13.11
CA ILE A 135 10.93 -17.08 -12.07
C ILE A 135 9.94 -18.06 -12.70
N ALA A 136 9.03 -17.57 -13.54
CA ALA A 136 8.03 -18.40 -14.21
C ALA A 136 8.68 -19.47 -15.11
N GLU A 137 9.73 -19.11 -15.85
CA GLU A 137 10.50 -20.04 -16.68
C GLU A 137 11.20 -21.12 -15.86
N ALA A 138 11.71 -20.77 -14.68
CA ALA A 138 12.42 -21.69 -13.80
C ALA A 138 11.49 -22.68 -13.08
N GLN A 139 10.29 -22.23 -12.67
CA GLN A 139 9.36 -23.03 -11.87
C GLN A 139 8.30 -23.76 -12.71
N GLN A 140 8.00 -23.26 -13.91
CA GLN A 140 7.02 -23.83 -14.85
C GLN A 140 5.63 -24.07 -14.24
N GLU A 141 5.21 -23.22 -13.30
CA GLU A 141 3.88 -23.30 -12.70
C GLU A 141 2.85 -22.54 -13.55
N GLU A 142 1.65 -23.12 -13.66
CA GLU A 142 0.57 -22.57 -14.49
C GLU A 142 0.12 -21.18 -14.00
N ASP A 143 0.14 -20.94 -12.69
CA ASP A 143 -0.29 -19.69 -12.09
C ASP A 143 0.68 -18.53 -12.40
N HIS A 144 1.99 -18.79 -12.50
CA HIS A 144 2.97 -17.79 -12.94
C HIS A 144 2.71 -17.33 -14.38
N LEU A 145 2.44 -18.28 -15.27
CA LEU A 145 2.18 -17.98 -16.68
C LEU A 145 0.91 -17.13 -16.84
N LYS A 146 -0.16 -17.47 -16.12
CA LYS A 146 -1.41 -16.69 -16.09
C LYS A 146 -1.21 -15.27 -15.56
N ALA A 147 -0.44 -15.12 -14.48
CA ALA A 147 -0.17 -13.79 -13.92
C ALA A 147 0.56 -12.89 -14.93
N LEU A 148 1.53 -13.43 -15.66
CA LEU A 148 2.30 -12.71 -16.67
C LEU A 148 1.49 -12.27 -17.90
N GLU A 149 0.30 -12.82 -18.15
CA GLU A 149 -0.61 -12.34 -19.20
C GLU A 149 -1.10 -10.91 -18.94
N THR A 150 -1.15 -10.52 -17.66
CA THR A 150 -1.69 -9.23 -17.20
C THR A 150 -0.66 -8.35 -16.50
N PHE A 151 0.47 -8.92 -16.08
CA PHE A 151 1.57 -8.19 -15.44
C PHE A 151 2.57 -7.69 -16.49
N SER A 152 2.36 -6.47 -16.99
CA SER A 152 3.18 -5.80 -18.00
C SER A 152 3.69 -4.44 -17.52
N LEU A 153 4.60 -3.83 -18.30
CA LEU A 153 5.05 -2.46 -18.06
C LEU A 153 3.87 -1.47 -18.05
N GLU A 154 2.99 -1.57 -19.04
CA GLU A 154 1.82 -0.69 -19.17
C GLU A 154 0.87 -0.86 -18.00
N SER A 155 0.62 -2.10 -17.57
CA SER A 155 -0.24 -2.35 -16.40
C SER A 155 0.40 -1.77 -15.14
N ILE A 156 1.72 -1.90 -14.96
CA ILE A 156 2.39 -1.36 -13.77
C ILE A 156 2.24 0.17 -13.72
N LEU A 157 2.51 0.84 -14.83
CA LEU A 157 2.45 2.30 -14.91
C LEU A 157 1.02 2.83 -14.77
N SER A 158 0.00 2.10 -15.23
CA SER A 158 -1.40 2.52 -15.11
C SER A 158 -1.94 2.49 -13.68
N HIS A 159 -1.26 1.79 -12.76
CA HIS A 159 -1.69 1.64 -11.37
C HIS A 159 -0.75 2.36 -10.37
N ILE A 160 0.01 3.35 -10.85
CA ILE A 160 0.74 4.32 -10.01
C ILE A 160 0.06 5.68 -10.14
N TYR A 161 -0.66 6.08 -9.09
CA TYR A 161 -1.36 7.37 -9.02
C TYR A 161 -0.44 8.44 -8.46
N TYR A 162 -0.05 9.39 -9.31
CA TYR A 162 0.91 10.43 -8.96
C TYR A 162 0.22 11.75 -8.57
N PHE A 163 0.61 12.31 -7.42
CA PHE A 163 0.18 13.63 -6.96
C PHE A 163 1.39 14.52 -6.68
N ARG A 164 1.51 15.62 -7.42
CA ARG A 164 2.52 16.66 -7.15
C ARG A 164 1.96 17.66 -6.15
N CYS A 165 2.64 17.83 -5.02
CA CYS A 165 2.35 18.89 -4.06
C CYS A 165 3.52 19.89 -4.02
N ARG A 166 3.24 21.16 -4.31
CA ARG A 166 4.25 22.23 -4.38
C ARG A 166 4.43 22.98 -3.06
N ASP A 167 3.45 22.87 -2.17
CA ASP A 167 3.48 23.47 -0.86
C ASP A 167 2.70 22.61 0.15
N TYR A 168 2.70 23.05 1.41
CA TYR A 168 2.05 22.34 2.49
C TYR A 168 0.52 22.39 2.40
N ILE A 169 -0.08 23.35 1.69
CA ILE A 169 -1.54 23.44 1.51
C ILE A 169 -1.98 22.36 0.52
N GLU A 170 -1.28 22.22 -0.60
CA GLU A 170 -1.53 21.15 -1.56
C GLU A 170 -1.33 19.77 -0.93
N LEU A 171 -0.27 19.58 -0.13
CA LEU A 171 -0.03 18.33 0.60
C LEU A 171 -1.16 18.03 1.60
N LEU A 172 -1.56 19.03 2.40
CA LEU A 172 -2.62 18.87 3.38
C LEU A 172 -3.95 18.54 2.69
N ALA A 173 -4.28 19.25 1.61
CA ALA A 173 -5.47 18.98 0.81
C ALA A 173 -5.45 17.54 0.25
N GLN A 174 -4.32 17.09 -0.27
CA GLN A 174 -4.19 15.72 -0.78
C GLN A 174 -4.44 14.68 0.32
N VAL A 175 -3.90 14.88 1.53
CA VAL A 175 -4.13 13.99 2.68
C VAL A 175 -5.62 13.98 3.09
N TYR A 176 -6.31 15.11 3.03
CA TYR A 176 -7.75 15.18 3.34
C TYR A 176 -8.64 14.50 2.30
N LEU A 177 -8.26 14.53 1.02
CA LEU A 177 -9.01 13.92 -0.09
C LEU A 177 -8.70 12.42 -0.26
N LEU A 178 -7.58 11.97 0.31
CA LEU A 178 -7.09 10.61 0.17
C LEU A 178 -8.13 9.53 0.59
N PRO A 179 -8.90 9.66 1.68
CA PRO A 179 -9.90 8.65 2.04
C PRO A 179 -10.99 8.44 0.98
N GLU A 180 -11.46 9.51 0.33
CA GLU A 180 -12.44 9.42 -0.76
C GLU A 180 -11.82 8.73 -1.97
N PHE A 181 -10.61 9.14 -2.37
CA PHE A 181 -9.86 8.48 -3.44
C PHE A 181 -9.67 6.97 -3.17
N LEU A 182 -9.24 6.60 -1.97
CA LEU A 182 -9.03 5.19 -1.61
C LEU A 182 -10.33 4.37 -1.59
N SER A 183 -11.49 5.01 -1.38
CA SER A 183 -12.79 4.35 -1.46
C SER A 183 -13.15 3.94 -2.90
N GLU A 184 -12.70 4.72 -3.89
CA GLU A 184 -12.85 4.42 -5.32
C GLU A 184 -11.74 3.49 -5.82
N HIS A 185 -10.56 3.52 -5.17
CA HIS A 185 -9.36 2.77 -5.53
C HIS A 185 -9.00 1.70 -4.50
N SER A 186 -9.91 0.75 -4.28
CA SER A 186 -9.81 -0.30 -3.24
C SER A 186 -8.59 -1.24 -3.33
N LYS A 187 -7.85 -1.21 -4.45
CA LYS A 187 -6.62 -2.00 -4.65
C LYS A 187 -5.34 -1.28 -4.23
N VAL A 188 -5.39 0.00 -3.86
CA VAL A 188 -4.21 0.69 -3.33
C VAL A 188 -3.74 -0.01 -2.06
N ARG A 189 -2.44 -0.29 -1.99
CA ARG A 189 -1.78 -0.96 -0.85
C ARG A 189 -0.57 -0.19 -0.32
N VAL A 190 -0.10 0.83 -1.04
CA VAL A 190 0.98 1.74 -0.60
C VAL A 190 0.68 3.17 -1.05
N ILE A 191 1.09 4.14 -0.24
CA ILE A 191 0.91 5.59 -0.43
C ILE A 191 2.24 6.28 -0.13
#